data_AF-A0A2R4C803-F1
#
_entry.id   AF-A0A2R4C803-F1
#
_cell.length_a   1.000
_cell.length_b   1.000
_cell.length_c   1.000
_cell.angle_alpha   90.00
_cell.angle_beta   90.00
_cell.angle_gamma   90.00
#
_symmetry.space_group_name_H-M   'P 1'
#
loop_
_entity.id
_entity.type
_entity.pdbx_description
1 polymer ?
#
loop_
_entity_poly.entity_id
_entity_poly.type
_entity_poly.pdbx_seq_one_letter_code
_entity_poly.pdbx_strand_id
1 'polypeptide(L)'
;MINPFGDQSAAGMALLMGAALDGNIQNAKGTTKTFDLNASRELSDWLGAGRSAALAIGGQASREEFLSAANTSYAEKVVASTGIDPNTHNEGSRTVYAAYAELNVPIVKTLDVTAAVRYDKYSDFGNSTNPKVSFRWQPSTTTMVRGSYSTGFRAPSLYEINAANTYTNTSTVNDPINCPNGTPAPGKSASTNCDMQFQKLQGGNKNLNPEESKNATLGIVYEGVKDLTLTADLWAIELEHQIANMAETDAFGDAVKYASLFHRNAAGNLSIDGSQCPGVNCGYVDLRTQNLGGIKTNGIDLGAQYRLRTTDYGTYNFSLNSTWVHQYKYQNTEGGEWHQNVGIFSGIGPVFRWQNTASVRWNKKELSAGLTGHFKSGYLDAENDYVDNHRVASYTTFDSYISYTQPKGVAVTFGIRNMFDRTPPLSYQETTFQAGFDPRFTDVTGRTMYVRASYSF
;
A
#
# COMPACT_ATOMS: atom_id res chain seq x y z
N MET A 1 6.15 28.85 -32.80
CA MET A 1 5.99 29.52 -31.49
C MET A 1 6.31 28.57 -30.36
N ILE A 2 5.77 27.34 -30.41
CA ILE A 2 6.24 26.22 -29.58
C ILE A 2 7.48 25.61 -30.25
N ASN A 3 8.54 25.38 -29.48
CA ASN A 3 9.77 24.73 -29.90
C ASN A 3 9.76 23.26 -29.47
N PRO A 4 9.62 22.27 -30.37
CA PRO A 4 9.57 20.87 -29.97
C PRO A 4 10.97 20.26 -29.69
N PHE A 5 12.06 20.97 -29.94
CA PHE A 5 13.43 20.43 -29.86
C PHE A 5 14.34 21.18 -28.88
N GLY A 6 13.77 22.00 -27.99
CA GLY A 6 14.53 22.74 -26.99
C GLY A 6 13.64 23.65 -26.15
N ASP A 7 14.27 24.53 -25.37
CA ASP A 7 13.56 25.42 -24.46
C ASP A 7 12.52 26.29 -25.18
N GLN A 8 11.41 26.54 -24.48
CA GLN A 8 10.36 27.41 -24.96
C GLN A 8 10.75 28.87 -24.77
N SER A 9 10.52 29.69 -25.81
CA SER A 9 10.46 31.14 -25.63
C SER A 9 9.33 31.52 -24.64
N ALA A 10 9.41 32.70 -24.02
CA ALA A 10 8.34 33.19 -23.12
C ALA A 10 6.95 33.19 -23.79
N ALA A 11 6.86 33.54 -25.08
CA ALA A 11 5.62 33.49 -25.84
C ALA A 11 5.14 32.05 -26.09
N GLY A 12 6.06 31.12 -26.37
CA GLY A 12 5.77 29.69 -26.49
C GLY A 12 5.28 29.08 -25.18
N MET A 13 5.91 29.44 -24.06
CA MET A 13 5.50 29.02 -22.72
C MET A 13 4.12 29.59 -22.36
N ALA A 14 3.88 30.87 -22.64
CA ALA A 14 2.56 31.49 -22.40
C ALA A 14 1.46 30.83 -23.23
N LEU A 15 1.75 30.43 -24.48
CA LEU A 15 0.82 29.68 -25.31
C LEU A 15 0.51 28.29 -24.74
N LEU A 16 1.54 27.57 -24.27
CA LEU A 16 1.38 26.26 -23.63
C LEU A 16 0.57 26.36 -22.33
N MET A 17 0.91 27.32 -21.47
CA MET A 17 0.18 27.57 -20.22
C MET A 17 -1.26 28.02 -20.50
N GLY A 18 -1.50 28.78 -21.57
CA GLY A 18 -2.85 29.18 -21.99
C GLY A 18 -3.69 28.02 -22.55
N ALA A 19 -3.05 26.95 -23.05
CA ALA A 19 -3.71 25.73 -23.49
C ALA A 19 -3.88 24.70 -22.37
N ALA A 20 -3.19 24.86 -21.24
CA ALA A 20 -3.31 23.99 -20.10
C ALA A 20 -4.72 24.12 -19.48
N LEU A 21 -5.36 22.98 -19.27
CA LEU A 21 -6.59 22.89 -18.51
C LEU A 21 -6.22 22.49 -17.07
N ASP A 22 -6.53 23.38 -16.13
CA ASP A 22 -6.48 23.09 -14.70
C ASP A 22 -7.89 23.22 -14.12
N GLY A 23 -8.31 22.20 -13.36
CA GLY A 23 -9.66 22.11 -12.86
C GLY A 23 -9.96 20.78 -12.18
N ASN A 24 -11.05 20.79 -11.44
CA ASN A 24 -11.51 19.63 -10.69
C ASN A 24 -12.22 18.64 -11.62
N ILE A 25 -11.63 17.46 -11.81
CA ILE A 25 -12.16 16.40 -12.68
C ILE A 25 -13.18 15.47 -12.00
N GLN A 26 -13.08 15.28 -10.69
CA GLN A 26 -13.93 14.34 -9.96
C GLN A 26 -14.04 14.76 -8.49
N ASN A 27 -15.23 14.60 -7.93
CA ASN A 27 -15.46 14.79 -6.51
C ASN A 27 -15.74 13.45 -5.84
N ALA A 28 -15.17 13.22 -4.67
CA ALA A 28 -15.49 12.07 -3.84
C ALA A 28 -15.82 12.52 -2.40
N LYS A 29 -16.85 11.92 -1.81
CA LYS A 29 -17.26 12.12 -0.43
C LYS A 29 -17.58 10.79 0.22
N GLY A 30 -16.87 10.46 1.28
CA GLY A 30 -17.20 9.40 2.23
C GLY A 30 -17.81 9.98 3.49
N THR A 31 -18.83 9.34 4.06
CA THR A 31 -19.39 9.68 5.38
C THR A 31 -19.51 8.41 6.20
N THR A 32 -18.91 8.42 7.40
CA THR A 32 -19.04 7.34 8.37
C THR A 32 -19.65 7.89 9.65
N LYS A 33 -20.72 7.23 10.12
CA LYS A 33 -21.35 7.50 11.41
C LYS A 33 -21.23 6.25 12.26
N THR A 34 -20.62 6.39 13.43
CA THR A 34 -20.31 5.25 14.30
C THR A 34 -20.81 5.52 15.71
N PHE A 35 -21.39 4.50 16.31
CA PHE A 35 -21.70 4.43 17.73
C PHE A 35 -20.96 3.25 18.34
N ASP A 36 -20.21 3.50 19.42
CA ASP A 36 -19.41 2.50 20.12
C ASP A 36 -19.79 2.44 21.60
N LEU A 37 -19.86 1.23 22.15
CA LEU A 37 -19.99 0.98 23.57
C LEU A 37 -18.93 -0.03 24.00
N ASN A 38 -18.27 0.24 25.13
CA ASN A 38 -17.32 -0.67 25.73
C ASN A 38 -17.47 -0.68 27.25
N ALA A 39 -17.16 -1.81 27.86
CA ALA A 39 -17.08 -1.99 29.29
C ALA A 39 -15.90 -2.90 29.62
N SER A 40 -15.22 -2.63 30.72
CA SER A 40 -14.13 -3.47 31.21
C SER A 40 -14.22 -3.64 32.71
N ARG A 41 -13.70 -4.78 33.20
CA ARG A 41 -13.70 -5.10 34.63
C ARG A 41 -12.55 -6.05 34.98
N GLU A 42 -11.93 -5.80 36.12
CA GLU A 42 -11.11 -6.79 36.82
C GLU A 42 -12.02 -7.84 37.48
N LEU A 43 -11.68 -9.11 37.28
CA LEU A 43 -12.42 -10.25 37.78
C LEU A 43 -11.82 -10.70 39.11
N SER A 44 -10.95 -11.70 39.09
CA SER A 44 -10.21 -12.17 40.26
C SER A 44 -8.89 -12.81 39.84
N ASP A 45 -8.02 -13.09 40.81
CA ASP A 45 -6.75 -13.79 40.60
C ASP A 45 -6.99 -15.31 40.54
N TRP A 46 -7.38 -15.80 39.36
CA TRP A 46 -7.73 -17.21 39.15
C TRP A 46 -6.57 -18.19 39.34
N LEU A 47 -5.34 -17.74 39.12
CA LEU A 47 -4.14 -18.59 39.05
C LEU A 47 -3.12 -18.27 40.15
N GLY A 48 -3.47 -17.41 41.12
CA GLY A 48 -2.57 -17.03 42.21
C GLY A 48 -1.35 -16.23 41.74
N ALA A 49 -1.48 -15.52 40.62
CA ALA A 49 -0.43 -14.72 40.00
C ALA A 49 -0.19 -13.38 40.72
N GLY A 50 -1.02 -13.03 41.71
CA GLY A 50 -0.98 -11.75 42.43
C GLY A 50 -1.56 -10.59 41.65
N ARG A 51 -2.21 -10.84 40.51
CA ARG A 51 -2.88 -9.87 39.64
C ARG A 51 -4.18 -10.49 39.12
N SER A 52 -5.24 -9.69 39.07
CA SER A 52 -6.56 -10.16 38.61
C SER A 52 -6.57 -10.40 37.10
N ALA A 53 -7.32 -11.41 36.66
CA ALA A 53 -7.76 -11.49 35.27
C ALA A 53 -8.66 -10.29 34.95
N ALA A 54 -8.61 -9.80 33.71
CA ALA A 54 -9.40 -8.66 33.26
C ALA A 54 -10.19 -9.03 31.99
N LEU A 55 -11.46 -8.65 31.97
CA LEU A 55 -12.34 -8.83 30.82
C LEU A 55 -12.75 -7.46 30.28
N ALA A 56 -12.63 -7.28 28.97
CA ALA A 56 -13.22 -6.19 28.23
C ALA A 56 -14.22 -6.75 27.21
N ILE A 57 -15.36 -6.08 27.08
CA ILE A 57 -16.37 -6.38 26.07
C ILE A 57 -16.81 -5.08 25.41
N GLY A 58 -17.27 -5.16 24.17
CA GLY A 58 -17.86 -4.01 23.51
C GLY A 58 -18.63 -4.38 22.26
N GLY A 59 -19.30 -3.36 21.74
CA GLY A 59 -20.06 -3.44 20.52
C GLY A 59 -19.99 -2.13 19.75
N GLN A 60 -20.17 -2.22 18.44
CA GLN A 60 -20.10 -1.11 17.51
C GLN A 60 -21.23 -1.22 16.49
N ALA A 61 -21.81 -0.07 16.13
CA ALA A 61 -22.72 0.05 15.01
C ALA A 61 -22.28 1.22 14.12
N SER A 62 -22.03 0.94 12.85
CA SER A 62 -21.55 1.94 11.89
C SER A 62 -22.44 1.98 10.64
N ARG A 63 -22.64 3.18 10.11
CA ARG A 63 -23.21 3.43 8.78
C ARG A 63 -22.18 4.17 7.95
N GLU A 64 -21.84 3.59 6.82
CA GLU A 64 -20.89 4.14 5.87
C GLU A 64 -21.59 4.44 4.54
N GLU A 65 -21.27 5.60 3.97
CA GLU A 65 -21.83 6.09 2.71
C GLU A 65 -20.69 6.66 1.88
N PHE A 66 -20.75 6.44 0.57
CA PHE A 66 -19.75 6.89 -0.39
C PHE A 66 -20.44 7.40 -1.65
N LEU A 67 -19.91 8.50 -2.17
CA LEU A 67 -20.22 9.04 -3.50
C LEU A 67 -18.91 9.47 -4.15
N SER A 68 -18.65 9.03 -5.37
CA SER A 68 -17.62 9.56 -6.26
C SER A 68 -18.21 9.77 -7.64
N ALA A 69 -18.24 11.04 -8.07
CA ALA A 69 -18.82 11.42 -9.34
C ALA A 69 -17.89 12.37 -10.10
N ALA A 70 -17.79 12.15 -11.41
CA ALA A 70 -17.06 13.07 -12.29
C ALA A 70 -17.68 14.47 -12.22
N ASN A 71 -16.85 15.50 -12.31
CA ASN A 71 -17.33 16.83 -12.64
C ASN A 71 -17.57 16.84 -14.16
N THR A 72 -18.77 16.46 -14.59
CA THR A 72 -19.13 16.26 -16.00
C THR A 72 -18.63 17.39 -16.89
N SER A 73 -18.88 18.65 -16.51
CA SER A 73 -18.51 19.84 -17.31
C SER A 73 -17.00 19.99 -17.55
N TYR A 74 -16.16 19.48 -16.64
CA TYR A 74 -14.71 19.52 -16.79
C TYR A 74 -14.20 18.22 -17.40
N ALA A 75 -14.70 17.07 -16.93
CA ALA A 75 -14.33 15.75 -17.45
C ALA A 75 -14.56 15.65 -18.97
N GLU A 76 -15.66 16.19 -19.51
CA GLU A 76 -15.91 16.24 -20.96
C GLU A 76 -14.78 16.91 -21.75
N LYS A 77 -14.12 17.93 -21.18
CA LYS A 77 -13.05 18.68 -21.85
C LYS A 77 -11.73 17.92 -21.86
N VAL A 78 -11.51 17.04 -20.89
CA VAL A 78 -10.22 16.38 -20.65
C VAL A 78 -10.28 14.86 -20.80
N VAL A 79 -11.45 14.27 -21.09
CA VAL A 79 -11.67 12.81 -21.19
C VAL A 79 -10.69 12.13 -22.13
N ALA A 80 -10.31 12.79 -23.23
CA ALA A 80 -9.34 12.27 -24.19
C ALA A 80 -7.94 12.05 -23.59
N SER A 81 -7.58 12.81 -22.55
CA SER A 81 -6.28 12.71 -21.87
C SER A 81 -6.37 11.94 -20.55
N THR A 82 -7.50 11.99 -19.86
CA THR A 82 -7.64 11.44 -18.51
C THR A 82 -8.33 10.09 -18.45
N GLY A 83 -9.08 9.73 -19.50
CA GLY A 83 -9.85 8.48 -19.56
C GLY A 83 -11.03 8.42 -18.56
N ILE A 84 -11.34 9.50 -17.85
CA ILE A 84 -12.47 9.54 -16.91
C ILE A 84 -13.75 9.84 -17.68
N ASP A 85 -14.69 8.88 -17.69
CA ASP A 85 -16.02 9.08 -18.27
C ASP A 85 -16.73 10.24 -17.55
N PRO A 86 -17.18 11.29 -18.27
CA PRO A 86 -17.87 12.44 -17.67
C PRO A 86 -19.18 12.10 -16.95
N ASN A 87 -19.76 10.92 -17.21
CA ASN A 87 -20.95 10.40 -16.56
C ASN A 87 -20.64 9.44 -15.42
N THR A 88 -19.36 9.24 -15.06
CA THR A 88 -18.96 8.37 -13.95
C THR A 88 -19.69 8.79 -12.67
N HIS A 89 -20.46 7.86 -12.11
CA HIS A 89 -21.19 8.04 -10.86
C HIS A 89 -21.13 6.74 -10.05
N ASN A 90 -20.36 6.77 -8.96
CA ASN A 90 -20.12 5.64 -8.08
C ASN A 90 -20.74 5.96 -6.72
N GLU A 91 -21.74 5.20 -6.29
CA GLU A 91 -22.40 5.41 -5.01
C GLU A 91 -22.62 4.10 -4.27
N GLY A 92 -22.53 4.15 -2.94
CA GLY A 92 -22.70 2.97 -2.12
C GLY A 92 -22.97 3.31 -0.66
N SER A 93 -23.62 2.39 0.03
CA SER A 93 -23.76 2.46 1.48
C SER A 93 -23.71 1.08 2.10
N ARG A 94 -23.23 1.00 3.34
CA ARG A 94 -23.22 -0.24 4.12
C ARG A 94 -23.45 0.04 5.60
N THR A 95 -24.09 -0.91 6.27
CA THR A 95 -24.24 -0.93 7.72
C THR A 95 -23.38 -2.05 8.28
N VAL A 96 -22.65 -1.77 9.36
CA VAL A 96 -21.75 -2.71 10.03
C VAL A 96 -22.13 -2.80 11.50
N TYR A 97 -22.28 -4.02 12.00
CA TYR A 97 -22.41 -4.29 13.43
C TYR A 97 -21.24 -5.15 13.89
N ALA A 98 -20.64 -4.80 15.01
CA ALA A 98 -19.57 -5.60 15.59
C ALA A 98 -19.80 -5.86 17.06
N ALA A 99 -19.31 -7.00 17.52
CA ALA A 99 -19.20 -7.35 18.93
C ALA A 99 -17.81 -7.94 19.18
N TYR A 100 -17.20 -7.60 20.32
CA TYR A 100 -15.89 -8.10 20.68
C TYR A 100 -15.78 -8.38 22.17
N ALA A 101 -14.90 -9.32 22.50
CA ALA A 101 -14.50 -9.64 23.85
C ALA A 101 -12.99 -9.89 23.91
N GLU A 102 -12.35 -9.42 24.97
CA GLU A 102 -10.94 -9.63 25.26
C GLU A 102 -10.78 -10.03 26.72
N LEU A 103 -10.08 -11.15 26.96
CA LEU A 103 -9.77 -11.68 28.27
C LEU A 103 -8.26 -11.72 28.43
N ASN A 104 -7.74 -10.96 29.38
CA ASN A 104 -6.36 -11.02 29.83
C ASN A 104 -6.29 -11.84 31.14
N VAL A 105 -5.42 -12.85 31.16
CA VAL A 105 -5.20 -13.73 32.31
C VAL A 105 -3.72 -13.71 32.67
N PRO A 106 -3.36 -13.18 33.85
CA PRO A 106 -2.05 -13.41 34.44
C PRO A 106 -1.89 -14.89 34.80
N ILE A 107 -1.04 -15.62 34.08
CA ILE A 107 -0.77 -17.04 34.31
C ILE A 107 0.14 -17.24 35.52
N VAL A 108 1.19 -16.41 35.58
CA VAL A 108 2.07 -16.25 36.75
C VAL A 108 2.44 -14.78 36.89
N LYS A 109 3.15 -14.40 37.96
CA LYS A 109 3.57 -13.02 38.23
C LYS A 109 4.24 -12.32 37.04
N THR A 110 4.92 -13.07 36.19
CA THR A 110 5.69 -12.58 35.05
C THR A 110 5.08 -12.87 33.68
N LEU A 111 3.98 -13.63 33.59
CA LEU A 111 3.39 -14.07 32.31
C LEU A 111 1.92 -13.70 32.24
N ASP A 112 1.56 -12.93 31.23
CA ASP A 112 0.19 -12.60 30.88
C ASP A 112 -0.17 -13.26 29.55
N VAL A 113 -1.36 -13.83 29.45
CA VAL A 113 -1.93 -14.35 28.20
C VAL A 113 -3.24 -13.62 27.93
N THR A 114 -3.40 -13.12 26.71
CA THR A 114 -4.63 -12.47 26.26
C THR A 114 -5.25 -13.27 25.13
N ALA A 115 -6.52 -13.60 25.27
CA ALA A 115 -7.36 -14.13 24.19
C ALA A 115 -8.44 -13.10 23.85
N ALA A 116 -8.65 -12.84 22.56
CA ALA A 116 -9.67 -11.92 22.09
C ALA A 116 -10.39 -12.50 20.87
N VAL A 117 -11.62 -12.07 20.67
CA VAL A 117 -12.40 -12.38 19.47
C VAL A 117 -13.25 -11.19 19.10
N ARG A 118 -13.35 -10.93 17.79
CA ARG A 118 -14.26 -9.93 17.23
C ARG A 118 -15.09 -10.55 16.13
N TYR A 119 -16.40 -10.31 16.17
CA TYR A 119 -17.35 -10.67 15.13
C TYR A 119 -17.86 -9.39 14.47
N ASP A 120 -17.78 -9.31 13.15
CA ASP A 120 -18.31 -8.20 12.36
C ASP A 120 -19.36 -8.73 11.37
N LYS A 121 -20.51 -8.08 11.29
CA LYS A 121 -21.60 -8.36 10.35
C LYS A 121 -21.87 -7.14 9.49
N TYR A 122 -21.74 -7.32 8.19
CA TYR A 122 -21.94 -6.32 7.17
C TYR A 122 -23.24 -6.57 6.41
N SER A 123 -23.83 -5.50 5.89
CA SER A 123 -25.03 -5.58 5.05
C SER A 123 -24.77 -6.00 3.60
N ASP A 124 -23.50 -6.03 3.16
CA ASP A 124 -23.10 -6.30 1.77
C ASP A 124 -22.45 -7.69 1.60
N PHE A 125 -21.23 -7.92 2.12
CA PHE A 125 -20.47 -9.16 1.85
C PHE A 125 -20.72 -10.28 2.87
N GLY A 126 -21.41 -10.01 3.99
CA GLY A 126 -21.73 -11.02 5.00
C GLY A 126 -21.09 -10.75 6.36
N ASN A 127 -20.21 -11.63 6.83
CA ASN A 127 -19.64 -11.54 8.18
C ASN A 127 -18.21 -12.09 8.27
N SER A 128 -17.50 -11.74 9.34
CA SER A 128 -16.16 -12.24 9.63
C SER A 128 -15.98 -12.43 11.15
N THR A 129 -15.25 -13.47 11.56
CA THR A 129 -14.88 -13.73 12.96
C THR A 129 -13.37 -13.82 13.08
N ASN A 130 -12.80 -12.99 13.95
CA ASN A 130 -11.35 -12.80 14.03
C ASN A 130 -10.83 -13.06 15.44
N PRO A 131 -10.32 -14.27 15.72
CA PRO A 131 -9.64 -14.57 16.98
C PRO A 131 -8.23 -13.99 17.02
N LYS A 132 -7.77 -13.70 18.24
CA LYS A 132 -6.40 -13.35 18.59
C LYS A 132 -6.01 -14.04 19.88
N VAL A 133 -4.80 -14.59 19.92
CA VAL A 133 -4.14 -15.02 21.14
C VAL A 133 -2.78 -14.34 21.21
N SER A 134 -2.40 -13.85 22.38
CA SER A 134 -1.10 -13.23 22.60
C SER A 134 -0.59 -13.48 24.00
N PHE A 135 0.71 -13.35 24.20
CA PHE A 135 1.32 -13.43 25.51
C PHE A 135 2.37 -12.33 25.70
N ARG A 136 2.58 -11.97 26.97
CA ARG A 136 3.65 -11.09 27.43
C ARG A 136 4.34 -11.77 28.61
N TRP A 137 5.60 -12.13 28.43
CA TRP A 137 6.40 -12.78 29.44
C TRP A 137 7.59 -11.90 29.83
N GLN A 138 7.70 -11.57 31.10
CA GLN A 138 8.78 -10.75 31.66
C GLN A 138 9.61 -11.57 32.66
N PRO A 139 10.49 -12.47 32.19
CA PRO A 139 11.27 -13.36 33.05
C PRO A 139 12.21 -12.62 34.01
N SER A 140 12.59 -11.38 33.70
CA SER A 140 13.41 -10.52 34.56
C SER A 140 12.99 -9.05 34.43
N THR A 141 13.55 -8.18 35.26
CA THR A 141 13.35 -6.72 35.14
C THR A 141 13.93 -6.13 33.85
N THR A 142 14.81 -6.86 33.15
CA THR A 142 15.55 -6.36 31.98
C THR A 142 15.14 -7.04 30.68
N THR A 143 14.32 -8.09 30.72
CA THR A 143 13.98 -8.89 29.54
C THR A 143 12.48 -9.13 29.47
N MET A 144 11.89 -8.88 28.30
CA MET A 144 10.51 -9.19 27.99
C MET A 144 10.44 -9.92 26.65
N VAL A 145 9.66 -11.00 26.60
CA VAL A 145 9.30 -11.74 25.39
C VAL A 145 7.81 -11.57 25.16
N ARG A 146 7.43 -11.27 23.93
CA ARG A 146 6.03 -11.12 23.50
C ARG A 146 5.77 -11.94 22.26
N GLY A 147 4.53 -12.38 22.09
CA GLY A 147 4.13 -13.00 20.84
C GLY A 147 2.62 -12.93 20.65
N SER A 148 2.19 -13.05 19.39
CA SER A 148 0.77 -13.05 19.05
C SER A 148 0.51 -13.88 17.80
N TYR A 149 -0.67 -14.49 17.75
CA TYR A 149 -1.28 -15.04 16.55
C TYR A 149 -2.69 -14.48 16.42
N SER A 150 -3.05 -13.95 15.26
CA SER A 150 -4.38 -13.40 15.02
C SER A 150 -4.80 -13.56 13.57
N THR A 151 -6.10 -13.71 13.35
CA THR A 151 -6.68 -13.48 12.03
C THR A 151 -7.24 -12.06 11.92
N GLY A 152 -7.44 -11.61 10.69
CA GLY A 152 -8.07 -10.34 10.38
C GLY A 152 -8.70 -10.40 8.99
N PHE A 153 -9.41 -9.34 8.61
CA PHE A 153 -9.97 -9.24 7.27
C PHE A 153 -10.03 -7.79 6.81
N ARG A 154 -10.14 -7.59 5.49
CA ARG A 154 -10.55 -6.33 4.87
C ARG A 154 -11.81 -6.57 4.07
N ALA A 155 -12.90 -5.94 4.49
CA ALA A 155 -14.12 -5.85 3.69
C ALA A 155 -13.83 -5.20 2.33
N PRO A 156 -14.45 -5.67 1.23
CA PRO A 156 -14.46 -4.90 0.00
C PRO A 156 -14.92 -3.46 0.28
N SER A 157 -14.20 -2.50 -0.24
CA SER A 157 -14.57 -1.09 -0.13
C SER A 157 -15.84 -0.81 -0.92
N LEU A 158 -16.60 0.20 -0.51
CA LEU A 158 -17.79 0.63 -1.24
C LEU A 158 -17.49 0.98 -2.70
N TYR A 159 -16.27 1.41 -3.03
CA TYR A 159 -15.84 1.65 -4.40
C TYR A 159 -15.59 0.34 -5.16
N GLU A 160 -14.85 -0.62 -4.58
CA GLU A 160 -14.58 -1.92 -5.22
C GLU A 160 -15.86 -2.70 -5.58
N ILE A 161 -16.96 -2.49 -4.84
CA ILE A 161 -18.25 -3.15 -5.12
C ILE A 161 -19.25 -2.30 -5.92
N ASN A 162 -19.12 -0.96 -5.94
CA ASN A 162 -20.10 -0.07 -6.59
C ASN A 162 -19.50 0.88 -7.65
N ALA A 163 -18.22 0.76 -8.00
CA ALA A 163 -17.68 1.48 -9.14
C ALA A 163 -18.46 1.12 -10.41
N ALA A 164 -18.79 2.13 -11.20
CA ALA A 164 -19.54 1.98 -12.44
C ALA A 164 -18.80 1.04 -13.39
N ASN A 165 -19.54 0.09 -13.96
CA ASN A 165 -18.99 -0.82 -14.95
C ASN A 165 -18.88 -0.10 -16.29
N THR A 166 -17.68 -0.04 -16.83
CA THR A 166 -17.35 0.66 -18.07
C THR A 166 -16.60 -0.27 -19.02
N TYR A 167 -16.89 -0.11 -20.31
CA TYR A 167 -16.12 -0.75 -21.37
C TYR A 167 -15.02 0.20 -21.82
N THR A 168 -13.80 -0.31 -21.89
CA THR A 168 -12.64 0.43 -22.37
C THR A 168 -11.71 -0.51 -23.10
N ASN A 169 -10.54 -0.03 -23.50
CA ASN A 169 -9.59 -0.76 -24.32
C ASN A 169 -8.50 -1.40 -23.46
N THR A 170 -8.13 -2.64 -23.79
CA THR A 170 -6.88 -3.26 -23.32
C THR A 170 -5.67 -2.49 -23.87
N SER A 171 -4.49 -2.79 -23.35
CA SER A 171 -3.25 -2.62 -24.11
C SER A 171 -3.30 -3.42 -25.42
N THR A 172 -2.38 -3.12 -26.33
CA THR A 172 -2.28 -3.84 -27.60
C THR A 172 -1.81 -5.26 -27.33
N VAL A 173 -2.62 -6.25 -27.71
CA VAL A 173 -2.36 -7.67 -27.47
C VAL A 173 -2.85 -8.51 -28.66
N ASN A 174 -2.35 -9.73 -28.77
CA ASN A 174 -2.89 -10.71 -29.70
C ASN A 174 -4.10 -11.41 -29.09
N ASP A 175 -5.17 -11.63 -29.86
CA ASP A 175 -6.26 -12.51 -29.44
C ASP A 175 -5.69 -13.93 -29.29
N PRO A 176 -5.75 -14.53 -28.09
CA PRO A 176 -5.05 -15.78 -27.80
C PRO A 176 -5.65 -16.99 -28.55
N ILE A 177 -6.88 -16.87 -29.08
CA ILE A 177 -7.57 -17.91 -29.84
C ILE A 177 -7.59 -17.59 -31.33
N ASN A 178 -7.92 -16.35 -31.69
CA ASN A 178 -8.06 -15.96 -33.10
C ASN A 178 -6.74 -15.51 -33.73
N CYS A 179 -5.72 -15.21 -32.92
CA CYS A 179 -4.37 -14.87 -33.37
C CYS A 179 -3.28 -15.42 -32.42
N PRO A 180 -3.22 -16.75 -32.20
CA PRO A 180 -2.21 -17.33 -31.32
C PRO A 180 -0.81 -17.00 -31.83
N ASN A 181 0.05 -16.49 -30.92
CA ASN A 181 1.43 -16.10 -31.21
C ASN A 181 1.57 -15.13 -32.41
N GLY A 182 0.59 -14.23 -32.62
CA GLY A 182 0.62 -13.25 -33.70
C GLY A 182 0.30 -13.80 -35.08
N THR A 183 -0.13 -15.07 -35.18
CA THR A 183 -0.55 -15.69 -36.45
C THR A 183 -2.08 -15.86 -36.47
N PRO A 184 -2.81 -15.24 -37.42
CA PRO A 184 -4.25 -15.37 -37.51
C PRO A 184 -4.69 -16.83 -37.70
N ALA A 185 -5.69 -17.25 -36.93
CA ALA A 185 -6.35 -18.52 -37.13
C ALA A 185 -7.12 -18.54 -38.47
N PRO A 186 -7.36 -19.72 -39.08
CA PRO A 186 -8.10 -19.82 -40.33
C PRO A 186 -9.46 -19.10 -40.27
N GLY A 187 -9.72 -18.24 -41.27
CA GLY A 187 -10.96 -17.45 -41.34
C GLY A 187 -10.98 -16.21 -40.44
N LYS A 188 -9.89 -15.88 -39.75
CA LYS A 188 -9.72 -14.65 -38.96
C LYS A 188 -8.74 -13.69 -39.65
N SER A 189 -8.98 -12.39 -39.51
CA SER A 189 -8.10 -11.35 -40.05
C SER A 189 -7.09 -10.91 -39.02
N ALA A 190 -5.83 -10.72 -39.44
CA ALA A 190 -4.81 -10.10 -38.60
C ALA A 190 -5.24 -8.70 -38.12
N SER A 191 -5.83 -7.91 -39.03
CA SER A 191 -6.22 -6.51 -38.78
C SER A 191 -7.29 -6.30 -37.71
N THR A 192 -7.90 -7.38 -37.20
CA THR A 192 -8.94 -7.32 -36.17
C THR A 192 -8.69 -8.28 -35.00
N ASN A 193 -7.60 -9.06 -35.03
CA ASN A 193 -7.32 -10.08 -34.00
C ASN A 193 -5.85 -10.11 -33.54
N CYS A 194 -4.91 -9.55 -34.30
CA CYS A 194 -3.49 -9.56 -33.96
C CYS A 194 -3.03 -8.15 -33.65
N ASP A 195 -2.28 -7.98 -32.55
CA ASP A 195 -1.73 -6.70 -32.14
C ASP A 195 -2.80 -5.59 -32.10
N MET A 196 -3.92 -5.88 -31.43
CA MET A 196 -5.08 -4.98 -31.34
C MET A 196 -5.41 -4.65 -29.89
N GLN A 197 -6.09 -3.52 -29.69
CA GLN A 197 -6.80 -3.26 -28.44
C GLN A 197 -8.20 -3.88 -28.50
N PHE A 198 -8.56 -4.66 -27.49
CA PHE A 198 -9.88 -5.25 -27.36
C PHE A 198 -10.69 -4.55 -26.29
N GLN A 199 -12.02 -4.66 -26.37
CA GLN A 199 -12.90 -4.21 -25.30
C GLN A 199 -12.67 -5.05 -24.04
N LYS A 200 -12.48 -4.39 -22.91
CA LYS A 200 -12.51 -4.96 -21.57
C LYS A 200 -13.57 -4.28 -20.73
N LEU A 201 -14.25 -5.06 -19.91
CA LEU A 201 -15.14 -4.57 -18.87
C LEU A 201 -14.32 -4.34 -17.59
N GLN A 202 -14.36 -3.14 -17.06
CA GLN A 202 -13.76 -2.78 -15.77
C GLN A 202 -14.81 -2.11 -14.88
N GLY A 203 -14.56 -2.06 -13.58
CA GLY A 203 -15.49 -1.50 -12.60
C GLY A 203 -15.68 -2.40 -11.39
N GLY A 204 -16.71 -2.09 -10.62
CA GLY A 204 -16.99 -2.74 -9.35
C GLY A 204 -17.65 -4.11 -9.50
N ASN A 205 -17.47 -4.95 -8.48
CA ASN A 205 -18.04 -6.29 -8.43
C ASN A 205 -18.70 -6.53 -7.08
N LYS A 206 -20.01 -6.77 -7.09
CA LYS A 206 -20.79 -7.01 -5.86
C LYS A 206 -20.59 -8.41 -5.27
N ASN A 207 -19.94 -9.31 -6.00
CA ASN A 207 -19.70 -10.70 -5.58
C ASN A 207 -18.30 -10.88 -4.97
N LEU A 208 -17.70 -9.81 -4.46
CA LEU A 208 -16.39 -9.88 -3.80
C LEU A 208 -16.52 -10.48 -2.40
N ASN A 209 -15.64 -11.43 -2.11
CA ASN A 209 -15.35 -11.89 -0.76
C ASN A 209 -14.40 -10.91 -0.06
N PRO A 210 -14.37 -10.87 1.28
CA PRO A 210 -13.37 -10.10 2.00
C PRO A 210 -11.97 -10.67 1.77
N GLU A 211 -10.95 -9.81 1.84
CA GLU A 211 -9.58 -10.28 1.99
C GLU A 211 -9.40 -10.80 3.41
N GLU A 212 -8.75 -11.94 3.59
CA GLU A 212 -8.48 -12.52 4.90
C GLU A 212 -6.98 -12.50 5.20
N SER A 213 -6.63 -12.35 6.47
CA SER A 213 -5.23 -12.34 6.90
C SER A 213 -4.98 -13.23 8.11
N LYS A 214 -3.79 -13.83 8.15
CA LYS A 214 -3.23 -14.51 9.32
C LYS A 214 -1.91 -13.83 9.65
N ASN A 215 -1.74 -13.46 10.91
CA ASN A 215 -0.61 -12.69 11.38
C ASN A 215 0.01 -13.38 12.59
N ALA A 216 1.33 -13.58 12.58
CA ALA A 216 2.08 -14.14 13.68
C ALA A 216 3.29 -13.26 14.03
N THR A 217 3.53 -13.01 15.31
CA THR A 217 4.72 -12.30 15.80
C THR A 217 5.36 -12.99 16.99
N LEU A 218 6.68 -12.88 17.09
CA LEU A 218 7.47 -13.27 18.26
C LEU A 218 8.61 -12.27 18.45
N GLY A 219 8.63 -11.58 19.58
CA GLY A 219 9.58 -10.50 19.83
C GLY A 219 10.22 -10.55 21.20
N ILE A 220 11.40 -9.96 21.30
CA ILE A 220 12.15 -9.77 22.54
C ILE A 220 12.50 -8.29 22.71
N VAL A 221 12.41 -7.82 23.95
CA VAL A 221 12.87 -6.51 24.40
C VAL A 221 13.90 -6.71 25.49
N TYR A 222 15.05 -6.04 25.37
CA TYR A 222 16.15 -6.11 26.30
C TYR A 222 16.59 -4.72 26.78
N GLU A 223 16.64 -4.55 28.10
CA GLU A 223 16.97 -3.32 28.82
C GLU A 223 18.00 -3.60 29.94
N GLY A 224 18.94 -4.52 29.70
CA GLY A 224 19.96 -4.88 30.68
C GLY A 224 21.12 -3.89 30.81
N VAL A 225 21.19 -2.90 29.90
CA VAL A 225 22.16 -1.81 29.94
C VAL A 225 21.41 -0.51 30.20
N LYS A 226 21.91 0.29 31.15
CA LYS A 226 21.27 1.56 31.53
C LYS A 226 21.10 2.46 30.30
N ASP A 227 19.89 2.98 30.14
CA ASP A 227 19.50 3.88 29.04
C ASP A 227 19.60 3.26 27.62
N LEU A 228 19.74 1.93 27.50
CA LEU A 228 19.69 1.18 26.25
C LEU A 228 18.45 0.28 26.22
N THR A 229 17.66 0.39 25.16
CA THR A 229 16.58 -0.54 24.84
C THR A 229 16.88 -1.17 23.48
N LEU A 230 16.91 -2.50 23.42
CA LEU A 230 17.04 -3.28 22.18
C LEU A 230 15.77 -4.06 21.93
N THR A 231 15.34 -4.15 20.68
CA THR A 231 14.20 -4.98 20.27
C THR A 231 14.54 -5.82 19.04
N ALA A 232 14.00 -7.04 19.00
CA ALA A 232 14.00 -7.87 17.80
C ALA A 232 12.65 -8.59 17.71
N ASP A 233 11.94 -8.42 16.61
CA ASP A 233 10.60 -8.96 16.38
C ASP A 233 10.59 -9.75 15.08
N LEU A 234 10.29 -11.05 15.16
CA LEU A 234 9.96 -11.89 14.01
C LEU A 234 8.50 -11.68 13.65
N TRP A 235 8.19 -11.54 12.37
CA TRP A 235 6.82 -11.41 11.88
C TRP A 235 6.56 -12.26 10.65
N ALA A 236 5.33 -12.77 10.52
CA ALA A 236 4.84 -13.49 9.36
C ALA A 236 3.37 -13.13 9.09
N ILE A 237 3.06 -12.87 7.83
CA ILE A 237 1.75 -12.43 7.35
C ILE A 237 1.38 -13.27 6.12
N GLU A 238 0.19 -13.83 6.16
CA GLU A 238 -0.48 -14.46 5.01
C GLU A 238 -1.76 -13.67 4.72
N LEU A 239 -1.93 -13.23 3.47
CA LEU A 239 -3.13 -12.60 2.94
C LEU A 239 -3.75 -13.56 1.92
N GLU A 240 -5.07 -13.74 2.00
CA GLU A 240 -5.86 -14.57 1.09
C GLU A 240 -6.96 -13.71 0.44
N HIS A 241 -7.42 -14.13 -0.75
CA HIS A 241 -8.48 -13.48 -1.52
C HIS A 241 -8.22 -12.01 -1.87
N GLN A 242 -6.97 -11.64 -2.22
CA GLN A 242 -6.58 -10.26 -2.53
C GLN A 242 -7.53 -9.64 -3.55
N ILE A 243 -8.16 -8.52 -3.21
CA ILE A 243 -9.10 -7.83 -4.09
C ILE A 243 -8.30 -6.91 -5.01
N ALA A 244 -8.31 -7.22 -6.30
CA ALA A 244 -7.63 -6.44 -7.33
C ALA A 244 -8.22 -6.72 -8.72
N ASN A 245 -7.71 -6.02 -9.73
CA ASN A 245 -7.96 -6.36 -11.12
C ASN A 245 -6.88 -7.34 -11.60
N MET A 246 -7.29 -8.36 -12.37
CA MET A 246 -6.33 -9.26 -13.02
C MET A 246 -5.56 -8.50 -14.09
N ALA A 247 -4.24 -8.72 -14.18
CA ALA A 247 -3.43 -8.10 -15.22
C ALA A 247 -3.80 -8.69 -16.59
N GLU A 248 -3.80 -7.83 -17.62
CA GLU A 248 -4.07 -8.26 -19.00
C GLU A 248 -3.06 -9.31 -19.48
N THR A 249 -1.79 -9.16 -19.10
CA THR A 249 -0.72 -10.12 -19.42
C THR A 249 -1.01 -11.51 -18.84
N ASP A 250 -1.62 -11.60 -17.66
CA ASP A 250 -2.02 -12.88 -17.07
C ASP A 250 -3.23 -13.48 -17.80
N ALA A 251 -4.28 -12.67 -18.01
CA ALA A 251 -5.52 -13.12 -18.63
C ALA A 251 -5.31 -13.60 -20.07
N PHE A 252 -4.52 -12.87 -20.86
CA PHE A 252 -4.20 -13.20 -22.25
C PHE A 252 -3.07 -14.24 -22.37
N GLY A 253 -2.16 -14.31 -21.40
CA GLY A 253 -1.06 -15.28 -21.37
C GLY A 253 -1.52 -16.73 -21.17
N ASP A 254 -2.65 -16.94 -20.47
CA ASP A 254 -3.28 -18.27 -20.30
C ASP A 254 -4.81 -18.20 -20.49
N ALA A 255 -5.23 -17.90 -21.71
CA ALA A 255 -6.65 -17.76 -22.04
C ALA A 255 -7.46 -19.06 -21.93
N VAL A 256 -6.80 -20.22 -21.83
CA VAL A 256 -7.47 -21.50 -21.57
C VAL A 256 -7.88 -21.56 -20.11
N LYS A 257 -6.95 -21.26 -19.19
CA LYS A 257 -7.25 -21.19 -17.76
C LYS A 257 -8.27 -20.11 -17.44
N TYR A 258 -8.19 -18.97 -18.11
CA TYR A 258 -9.06 -17.82 -17.88
C TYR A 258 -10.20 -17.69 -18.89
N ALA A 259 -10.60 -18.78 -19.54
CA ALA A 259 -11.63 -18.77 -20.59
C ALA A 259 -12.95 -18.12 -20.14
N SER A 260 -13.30 -18.21 -18.86
CA SER A 260 -14.51 -17.59 -18.29
C SER A 260 -14.51 -16.06 -18.33
N LEU A 261 -13.34 -15.41 -18.46
CA LEU A 261 -13.23 -13.96 -18.60
C LEU A 261 -13.53 -13.48 -20.02
N PHE A 262 -13.42 -14.36 -21.03
CA PHE A 262 -13.56 -14.00 -22.43
C PHE A 262 -15.01 -14.19 -22.89
N HIS A 263 -15.74 -13.09 -22.98
CA HIS A 263 -17.09 -13.05 -23.54
C HIS A 263 -17.01 -12.72 -25.03
N ARG A 264 -17.01 -13.73 -25.89
CA ARG A 264 -16.94 -13.53 -27.35
C ARG A 264 -18.32 -13.25 -27.93
N ASN A 265 -18.38 -12.41 -28.95
CA ASN A 265 -19.63 -12.18 -29.70
C ASN A 265 -20.02 -13.42 -30.54
N ALA A 266 -21.18 -13.35 -31.21
CA ALA A 266 -21.69 -14.47 -32.01
C ALA A 266 -20.74 -14.93 -33.14
N ALA A 267 -19.84 -14.07 -33.61
CA ALA A 267 -18.82 -14.41 -34.61
C ALA A 267 -17.53 -15.01 -33.99
N GLY A 268 -17.51 -15.20 -32.66
CA GLY A 268 -16.34 -15.69 -31.92
C GLY A 268 -15.22 -14.66 -31.76
N ASN A 269 -15.52 -13.36 -31.90
CA ASN A 269 -14.53 -12.30 -31.81
C ASN A 269 -14.65 -11.52 -30.51
N LEU A 270 -13.53 -10.96 -30.05
CA LEU A 270 -13.53 -9.81 -29.16
C LEU A 270 -13.76 -8.54 -29.98
N SER A 271 -14.45 -7.56 -29.41
CA SER A 271 -14.71 -6.27 -30.04
C SER A 271 -13.47 -5.39 -29.98
N ILE A 272 -13.21 -4.66 -31.05
CA ILE A 272 -12.16 -3.63 -31.13
C ILE A 272 -12.74 -2.21 -31.13
N ASP A 273 -14.08 -2.10 -31.12
CA ASP A 273 -14.83 -0.85 -31.14
C ASP A 273 -15.78 -0.80 -29.95
N GLY A 274 -15.62 0.21 -29.11
CA GLY A 274 -16.44 0.43 -27.91
C GLY A 274 -17.91 0.71 -28.23
N SER A 275 -18.25 1.16 -29.44
CA SER A 275 -19.64 1.37 -29.87
C SER A 275 -20.47 0.08 -29.88
N GLN A 276 -19.80 -1.08 -29.90
CA GLN A 276 -20.44 -2.40 -29.87
C GLN A 276 -20.88 -2.82 -28.47
N CYS A 277 -20.49 -2.07 -27.43
CA CYS A 277 -20.68 -2.41 -26.03
C CYS A 277 -21.50 -1.34 -25.27
N PRO A 278 -22.45 -1.74 -24.40
CA PRO A 278 -22.94 -3.11 -24.18
C PRO A 278 -23.89 -3.57 -25.31
N GLY A 279 -24.00 -4.88 -25.52
CA GLY A 279 -24.97 -5.43 -26.47
C GLY A 279 -24.63 -6.83 -26.96
N VAL A 280 -25.49 -7.40 -27.79
CA VAL A 280 -25.32 -8.75 -28.37
C VAL A 280 -24.10 -8.89 -29.28
N ASN A 281 -23.58 -7.75 -29.79
CA ASN A 281 -22.41 -7.70 -30.65
C ASN A 281 -21.11 -7.42 -29.87
N CYS A 282 -21.21 -7.14 -28.56
CA CYS A 282 -20.07 -6.85 -27.70
C CYS A 282 -19.31 -8.14 -27.39
N GLY A 283 -18.10 -8.26 -27.92
CA GLY A 283 -17.12 -9.21 -27.43
C GLY A 283 -16.17 -8.50 -26.48
N TYR A 284 -15.99 -8.98 -25.25
CA TYR A 284 -15.15 -8.31 -24.26
C TYR A 284 -14.47 -9.28 -23.31
N VAL A 285 -13.45 -8.77 -22.60
CA VAL A 285 -12.81 -9.49 -21.49
C VAL A 285 -13.27 -8.88 -20.15
N ASP A 286 -13.84 -9.68 -19.25
CA ASP A 286 -14.23 -9.20 -17.92
C ASP A 286 -13.01 -9.11 -16.99
N LEU A 287 -12.57 -7.88 -16.74
CA LEU A 287 -11.44 -7.55 -15.86
C LEU A 287 -11.89 -6.63 -14.72
N ARG A 288 -13.17 -6.70 -14.34
CA ARG A 288 -13.68 -6.06 -13.13
C ARG A 288 -12.92 -6.57 -11.90
N THR A 289 -13.04 -5.81 -10.81
CA THR A 289 -12.42 -6.18 -9.54
C THR A 289 -12.86 -7.58 -9.12
N GLN A 290 -11.91 -8.40 -8.67
CA GLN A 290 -12.16 -9.79 -8.29
C GLN A 290 -11.24 -10.19 -7.13
N ASN A 291 -11.57 -11.29 -6.45
CA ASN A 291 -10.65 -11.93 -5.51
C ASN A 291 -9.60 -12.70 -6.32
N LEU A 292 -8.36 -12.24 -6.23
CA LEU A 292 -7.16 -12.88 -6.78
C LEU A 292 -6.52 -13.79 -5.73
N GLY A 293 -5.25 -14.13 -5.96
CA GLY A 293 -4.51 -15.04 -5.09
C GLY A 293 -4.05 -14.43 -3.78
N GLY A 294 -3.10 -15.10 -3.13
CA GLY A 294 -2.60 -14.71 -1.82
C GLY A 294 -1.26 -13.98 -1.84
N ILE A 295 -0.90 -13.42 -0.68
CA ILE A 295 0.43 -12.88 -0.36
C ILE A 295 0.98 -13.61 0.86
N LYS A 296 2.26 -14.00 0.84
CA LYS A 296 2.98 -14.58 1.97
C LYS A 296 4.27 -13.82 2.21
N THR A 297 4.33 -13.07 3.30
CA THR A 297 5.49 -12.25 3.64
C THR A 297 5.97 -12.49 5.07
N ASN A 298 7.28 -12.52 5.28
CA ASN A 298 7.87 -12.65 6.61
C ASN A 298 9.24 -11.99 6.68
N GLY A 299 9.63 -11.62 7.90
CA GLY A 299 10.85 -10.87 8.14
C GLY A 299 11.14 -10.63 9.61
N ILE A 300 12.06 -9.70 9.83
CA ILE A 300 12.59 -9.34 11.13
C ILE A 300 12.63 -7.82 11.23
N ASP A 301 12.08 -7.30 12.31
CA ASP A 301 12.26 -5.90 12.71
C ASP A 301 13.25 -5.83 13.87
N LEU A 302 14.20 -4.90 13.76
CA LEU A 302 15.24 -4.64 14.75
C LEU A 302 15.15 -3.18 15.19
N GLY A 303 15.23 -2.97 16.50
CA GLY A 303 15.19 -1.66 17.11
C GLY A 303 16.32 -1.47 18.12
N ALA A 304 16.90 -0.28 18.15
CA ALA A 304 17.81 0.14 19.21
C ALA A 304 17.57 1.60 19.57
N GLN A 305 17.47 1.89 20.88
CA GLN A 305 17.38 3.23 21.43
C GLN A 305 18.43 3.36 22.53
N TYR A 306 19.33 4.34 22.42
CA TYR A 306 20.36 4.58 23.42
C TYR A 306 20.44 6.06 23.79
N ARG A 307 20.35 6.37 25.08
CA ARG A 307 20.49 7.74 25.58
C ARG A 307 21.77 7.91 26.38
N LEU A 308 22.76 8.54 25.75
CA LEU A 308 24.02 8.90 26.39
C LEU A 308 23.92 10.30 26.99
N ARG A 309 23.92 10.37 28.33
CA ARG A 309 24.02 11.64 29.06
C ARG A 309 25.48 11.93 29.35
N THR A 310 25.94 13.11 28.96
CA THR A 310 27.27 13.63 29.30
C THR A 310 27.13 14.80 30.26
N THR A 311 28.12 15.03 31.11
CA THR A 311 28.09 16.14 32.08
C THR A 311 28.12 17.49 31.37
N ASP A 312 29.08 17.69 30.45
CA ASP A 312 29.35 19.00 29.85
C ASP A 312 28.93 19.12 28.38
N TYR A 313 28.66 18.00 27.70
CA TYR A 313 28.39 17.96 26.27
C TYR A 313 26.92 17.66 25.96
N GLY A 314 26.00 17.79 26.92
CA GLY A 314 24.58 17.55 26.71
C GLY A 314 24.19 16.08 26.60
N THR A 315 23.07 15.80 25.95
CA THR A 315 22.51 14.46 25.81
C THR A 315 22.44 14.05 24.34
N TYR A 316 23.00 12.87 24.03
CA TYR A 316 22.90 12.22 22.73
C TYR A 316 21.85 11.11 22.82
N ASN A 317 20.94 11.08 21.85
CA ASN A 317 19.96 10.03 21.67
C ASN A 317 20.25 9.36 20.33
N PHE A 318 20.63 8.10 20.38
CA PHE A 318 20.84 7.25 19.21
C PHE A 318 19.60 6.39 19.01
N SER A 319 19.15 6.27 17.77
CA SER A 319 17.98 5.49 17.39
C SER A 319 18.28 4.73 16.10
N LEU A 320 17.88 3.47 16.06
CA LEU A 320 17.89 2.62 14.88
C LEU A 320 16.55 1.89 14.78
N ASN A 321 15.92 1.97 13.61
CA ASN A 321 14.81 1.11 13.20
C ASN A 321 15.21 0.44 11.88
N SER A 322 15.12 -0.88 11.82
CA SER A 322 15.62 -1.68 10.71
C SER A 322 14.66 -2.82 10.42
N THR A 323 14.16 -2.91 9.20
CA THR A 323 13.34 -4.03 8.74
C THR A 323 14.10 -4.84 7.70
N TRP A 324 14.18 -6.15 7.91
CA TRP A 324 14.64 -7.12 6.92
C TRP A 324 13.48 -7.99 6.45
N VAL A 325 13.28 -8.04 5.14
CA VAL A 325 12.29 -8.92 4.53
C VAL A 325 12.99 -10.17 4.01
N HIS A 326 12.63 -11.33 4.55
CA HIS A 326 13.15 -12.62 4.08
C HIS A 326 12.51 -12.96 2.73
N GLN A 327 11.18 -12.96 2.72
CA GLN A 327 10.34 -13.42 1.63
C GLN A 327 9.11 -12.53 1.50
N TYR A 328 8.69 -12.30 0.26
CA TYR A 328 7.40 -11.75 -0.14
C TYR A 328 6.97 -12.50 -1.39
N LYS A 329 6.08 -13.47 -1.21
CA LYS A 329 5.51 -14.24 -2.32
C LYS A 329 4.10 -13.76 -2.61
N TYR A 330 3.72 -13.69 -3.88
CA TYR A 330 2.36 -13.34 -4.30
C TYR A 330 1.90 -14.31 -5.40
N GLN A 331 0.58 -14.42 -5.59
CA GLN A 331 -0.04 -15.15 -6.69
C GLN A 331 -0.86 -14.17 -7.53
N ASN A 332 -0.79 -14.27 -8.86
CA ASN A 332 -1.61 -13.45 -9.74
C ASN A 332 -3.09 -13.85 -9.69
N THR A 333 -3.37 -15.12 -9.42
CA THR A 333 -4.73 -15.65 -9.28
C THR A 333 -4.82 -16.70 -8.20
N GLU A 334 -6.02 -16.94 -7.70
CA GLU A 334 -6.26 -17.99 -6.71
C GLU A 334 -5.78 -19.36 -7.24
N GLY A 335 -5.05 -20.10 -6.40
CA GLY A 335 -4.44 -21.39 -6.76
C GLY A 335 -3.31 -21.33 -7.80
N GLY A 336 -2.88 -20.14 -8.25
CA GLY A 336 -1.79 -19.98 -9.21
C GLY A 336 -0.39 -20.22 -8.65
N GLU A 337 0.63 -20.02 -9.48
CA GLU A 337 2.03 -20.11 -9.05
C GLU A 337 2.40 -18.96 -8.09
N TRP A 338 3.37 -19.23 -7.20
CA TRP A 338 3.90 -18.23 -6.28
C TRP A 338 5.14 -17.56 -6.85
N HIS A 339 5.09 -16.24 -6.98
CA HIS A 339 6.19 -15.41 -7.46
C HIS A 339 6.86 -14.67 -6.30
N GLN A 340 8.20 -14.56 -6.30
CA GLN A 340 8.97 -13.83 -5.28
C GLN A 340 9.17 -12.37 -5.70
N ASN A 341 8.92 -11.42 -4.79
CA ASN A 341 9.10 -9.98 -5.06
C ASN A 341 10.23 -9.31 -4.23
N VAL A 342 10.91 -10.04 -3.32
CA VAL A 342 11.97 -9.43 -2.51
C VAL A 342 13.23 -9.15 -3.34
N GLY A 343 13.57 -7.88 -3.47
CA GLY A 343 14.73 -7.40 -4.20
C GLY A 343 14.59 -7.52 -5.71
N ILE A 344 13.36 -7.62 -6.22
CA ILE A 344 13.00 -7.68 -7.64
C ILE A 344 11.85 -6.70 -7.84
N PHE A 345 11.80 -5.99 -8.95
CA PHE A 345 10.66 -5.18 -9.34
C PHE A 345 9.59 -6.08 -9.94
N SER A 346 8.38 -6.07 -9.38
CA SER A 346 7.23 -6.72 -10.00
C SER A 346 5.93 -6.00 -9.71
N GLY A 347 4.99 -6.03 -10.66
CA GLY A 347 3.70 -5.37 -10.57
C GLY A 347 3.86 -3.86 -10.31
N ILE A 348 3.51 -3.43 -9.10
CA ILE A 348 3.56 -2.01 -8.69
C ILE A 348 4.89 -1.59 -8.03
N GLY A 349 5.90 -2.45 -8.01
CA GLY A 349 7.24 -2.10 -7.55
C GLY A 349 7.93 -3.17 -6.70
N PRO A 350 9.16 -2.90 -6.24
CA PRO A 350 9.95 -3.87 -5.50
C PRO A 350 9.58 -3.93 -4.03
N VAL A 351 9.80 -5.11 -3.43
CA VAL A 351 9.87 -5.24 -1.97
C VAL A 351 11.33 -5.17 -1.55
N PHE A 352 11.71 -4.08 -0.88
CA PHE A 352 13.08 -3.89 -0.41
C PHE A 352 13.47 -4.92 0.63
N ARG A 353 14.62 -5.58 0.44
CA ARG A 353 15.16 -6.54 1.39
C ARG A 353 15.54 -5.88 2.72
N TRP A 354 16.06 -4.66 2.68
CA TRP A 354 16.40 -3.89 3.86
C TRP A 354 15.88 -2.47 3.75
N GLN A 355 15.25 -2.00 4.83
CA GLN A 355 14.91 -0.60 5.04
C GLN A 355 15.38 -0.19 6.43
N ASN A 356 16.20 0.86 6.52
CA ASN A 356 16.76 1.32 7.78
C ASN A 356 16.57 2.82 7.95
N THR A 357 16.27 3.23 9.18
CA THR A 357 16.39 4.62 9.63
C THR A 357 17.25 4.65 10.87
N ALA A 358 18.39 5.34 10.79
CA ALA A 358 19.30 5.53 11.91
C ALA A 358 19.42 7.02 12.20
N SER A 359 19.43 7.43 13.46
CA SER A 359 19.59 8.84 13.82
C SER A 359 20.41 9.05 15.08
N VAL A 360 21.05 10.20 15.12
CA VAL A 360 21.64 10.78 16.33
C VAL A 360 21.03 12.15 16.55
N ARG A 361 20.46 12.36 17.73
CA ARG A 361 19.97 13.66 18.18
C ARG A 361 20.75 14.13 19.40
N TRP A 362 21.32 15.30 19.29
CA TRP A 362 22.04 15.98 20.35
C TRP A 362 21.22 17.14 20.90
N ASN A 363 21.18 17.30 22.22
CA ASN A 363 20.55 18.45 22.87
C ASN A 363 21.44 18.97 24.00
N LYS A 364 21.61 20.29 24.07
CA LYS A 364 22.29 20.99 25.16
C LYS A 364 21.62 22.35 25.39
N LYS A 365 20.91 22.48 26.51
CA LYS A 365 20.13 23.67 26.87
C LYS A 365 19.16 24.04 25.72
N GLU A 366 19.25 25.27 25.21
CA GLU A 366 18.39 25.80 24.14
C GLU A 366 18.78 25.26 22.75
N LEU A 367 19.94 24.61 22.61
CA LEU A 367 20.43 24.11 21.32
C LEU A 367 20.14 22.62 21.15
N SER A 368 19.73 22.25 19.95
CA SER A 368 19.67 20.87 19.50
C SER A 368 20.18 20.74 18.07
N ALA A 369 20.74 19.57 17.76
CA ALA A 369 21.13 19.19 16.41
C ALA A 369 20.75 17.74 16.16
N GLY A 370 20.55 17.37 14.92
CA GLY A 370 20.28 15.99 14.55
C GLY A 370 20.83 15.63 13.19
N LEU A 371 21.14 14.35 13.03
CA LEU A 371 21.45 13.70 11.77
C LEU A 371 20.64 12.41 11.69
N THR A 372 19.95 12.21 10.57
CA THR A 372 19.16 11.01 10.28
C THR A 372 19.59 10.44 8.94
N GLY A 373 19.95 9.16 8.89
CA GLY A 373 20.19 8.41 7.67
C GLY A 373 18.99 7.54 7.33
N HIS A 374 18.54 7.60 6.07
CA HIS A 374 17.51 6.73 5.51
C HIS A 374 18.14 5.82 4.48
N PHE A 375 17.95 4.51 4.58
CA PHE A 375 18.53 3.52 3.68
C PHE A 375 17.46 2.58 3.13
N LYS A 376 17.54 2.30 1.83
CA LYS A 376 16.83 1.21 1.15
C LYS A 376 17.83 0.39 0.33
N SER A 377 17.73 -0.94 0.39
CA SER A 377 18.57 -1.83 -0.41
C SER A 377 18.34 -1.66 -1.92
N GLY A 378 19.31 -2.07 -2.74
CA GLY A 378 19.08 -2.18 -4.19
C GLY A 378 18.14 -3.34 -4.55
N TYR A 379 17.72 -3.39 -5.81
CA TYR A 379 16.84 -4.42 -6.38
C TYR A 379 17.14 -4.68 -7.85
N LEU A 380 16.69 -5.82 -8.38
CA LEU A 380 16.65 -6.10 -9.82
C LEU A 380 15.47 -5.33 -10.42
N ASP A 381 15.73 -4.51 -11.43
CA ASP A 381 14.74 -3.61 -12.01
C ASP A 381 13.69 -4.34 -12.87
N ALA A 382 12.70 -3.58 -13.36
CA ALA A 382 11.73 -4.07 -14.33
C ALA A 382 12.45 -4.53 -15.61
N GLU A 383 12.11 -5.73 -16.08
CA GLU A 383 12.51 -6.19 -17.41
C GLU A 383 11.90 -5.28 -18.48
N ASN A 384 12.69 -4.93 -19.50
CA ASN A 384 12.28 -4.11 -20.62
C ASN A 384 13.12 -4.45 -21.85
N ASP A 385 12.65 -4.08 -23.04
CA ASP A 385 13.29 -4.41 -24.32
C ASP A 385 14.67 -3.75 -24.54
N TYR A 386 15.06 -2.79 -23.70
CA TYR A 386 16.26 -1.99 -23.89
C TYR A 386 17.45 -2.48 -23.05
N VAL A 387 17.20 -2.97 -21.83
CA VAL A 387 18.24 -3.37 -20.88
C VAL A 387 17.81 -4.59 -20.07
N ASP A 388 18.46 -5.73 -20.34
CA ASP A 388 18.30 -6.94 -19.55
C ASP A 388 19.02 -6.85 -18.20
N ASN A 389 18.37 -7.37 -17.16
CA ASN A 389 18.97 -7.60 -15.83
C ASN A 389 19.58 -6.36 -15.15
N HIS A 390 19.07 -5.15 -15.44
CA HIS A 390 19.52 -3.93 -14.75
C HIS A 390 19.28 -4.03 -13.24
N ARG A 391 20.27 -3.58 -12.44
CA ARG A 391 20.13 -3.51 -10.98
C ARG A 391 20.11 -2.06 -10.52
N VAL A 392 19.01 -1.68 -9.89
CA VAL A 392 18.89 -0.40 -9.20
C VAL A 392 19.75 -0.44 -7.93
N ALA A 393 20.67 0.52 -7.82
CA ALA A 393 21.56 0.63 -6.68
C ALA A 393 20.80 0.96 -5.39
N SER A 394 21.39 0.64 -4.23
CA SER A 394 20.85 1.08 -2.94
C SER A 394 20.79 2.61 -2.86
N TYR A 395 19.77 3.10 -2.15
CA TYR A 395 19.55 4.53 -1.97
C TYR A 395 19.73 4.91 -0.50
N THR A 396 20.59 5.90 -0.24
CA THR A 396 20.85 6.39 1.11
C THR A 396 20.91 7.91 1.12
N THR A 397 20.06 8.53 1.94
CA THR A 397 20.05 9.96 2.15
C THR A 397 20.33 10.28 3.61
N PHE A 398 20.87 11.47 3.84
CA PHE A 398 21.13 11.98 5.18
C PHE A 398 20.47 13.34 5.34
N ASP A 399 19.66 13.48 6.37
CA ASP A 399 18.97 14.71 6.72
C ASP A 399 19.58 15.25 8.01
N SER A 400 19.89 16.55 8.04
CA SER A 400 20.47 17.21 9.20
C SER A 400 19.68 18.44 9.61
N TYR A 401 19.73 18.78 10.89
CA TYR A 401 19.19 20.05 11.36
C TYR A 401 19.95 20.60 12.56
N ILE A 402 19.82 21.91 12.76
CA ILE A 402 20.19 22.62 13.98
C ILE A 402 18.97 23.46 14.39
N SER A 403 18.62 23.42 15.68
CA SER A 403 17.49 24.16 16.23
C SER A 403 17.88 24.88 17.50
N TYR A 404 17.40 26.12 17.62
CA TYR A 404 17.48 26.92 18.83
C TYR A 404 16.06 27.16 19.36
N THR A 405 15.79 26.68 20.56
CA THR A 405 14.49 26.77 21.22
C THR A 405 14.63 27.57 22.51
N GLN A 406 14.04 28.76 22.55
CA GLN A 406 13.98 29.56 23.76
C GLN A 406 12.91 28.99 24.72
N PRO A 407 13.10 29.13 26.04
CA PRO A 407 12.09 28.71 27.03
C PRO A 407 10.73 29.41 26.87
N LYS A 408 10.69 30.61 26.27
CA LYS A 408 9.49 31.45 26.11
C LYS A 408 8.93 31.42 24.68
N GLY A 409 8.83 30.22 24.10
CA GLY A 409 7.91 29.95 23.00
C GLY A 409 8.47 30.02 21.58
N VAL A 410 9.58 30.72 21.33
CA VAL A 410 10.19 30.78 19.99
C VAL A 410 11.15 29.61 19.78
N ALA A 411 10.91 28.83 18.73
CA ALA A 411 11.86 27.86 18.21
C ALA A 411 12.18 28.17 16.74
N VAL A 412 13.46 28.21 16.40
CA VAL A 412 13.94 28.38 15.02
C VAL A 412 14.81 27.19 14.68
N THR A 413 14.48 26.51 13.58
CA THR A 413 15.21 25.36 13.04
C THR A 413 15.69 25.69 11.64
N PHE A 414 16.97 25.44 11.39
CA PHE A 414 17.52 25.33 10.05
C PHE A 414 17.80 23.85 9.77
N GLY A 415 17.35 23.36 8.62
CA GLY A 415 17.56 21.96 8.24
C GLY A 415 17.92 21.80 6.77
N ILE A 416 18.54 20.66 6.47
CA ILE A 416 18.96 20.24 5.15
C ILE A 416 18.48 18.81 4.96
N ARG A 417 17.59 18.59 4.01
CA ARG A 417 17.23 17.25 3.52
C ARG A 417 18.21 16.83 2.44
N ASN A 418 18.56 15.56 2.40
CA ASN A 418 19.54 15.02 1.46
C ASN A 418 20.83 15.85 1.44
N MET A 419 21.45 16.03 2.61
CA MET A 419 22.61 16.89 2.85
C MET A 419 23.79 16.63 1.91
N PHE A 420 23.96 15.39 1.44
CA PHE A 420 25.02 15.01 0.51
C PHE A 420 24.60 15.06 -0.96
N ASP A 421 23.40 15.56 -1.26
CA ASP A 421 22.87 15.73 -2.62
C ASP A 421 22.90 14.41 -3.42
N ARG A 422 22.44 13.32 -2.78
CA ARG A 422 22.37 12.01 -3.42
C ARG A 422 21.28 12.02 -4.47
N THR A 423 21.65 11.84 -5.73
CA THR A 423 20.71 11.64 -6.85
C THR A 423 20.03 10.27 -6.73
N PRO A 424 18.74 10.16 -7.11
CA PRO A 424 18.08 8.87 -7.29
C PRO A 424 18.88 7.91 -8.19
N PRO A 425 18.94 6.62 -7.85
CA PRO A 425 19.54 5.60 -8.72
C PRO A 425 18.70 5.44 -9.99
N LEU A 426 19.39 5.15 -11.10
CA LEU A 426 18.75 4.90 -12.38
C LEU A 426 17.81 3.69 -12.28
N SER A 427 16.57 3.88 -12.73
CA SER A 427 15.61 2.80 -12.93
C SER A 427 14.90 2.97 -14.27
N TYR A 428 14.67 1.85 -14.95
CA TYR A 428 13.97 1.74 -16.23
C TYR A 428 12.51 1.30 -16.09
N GLN A 429 11.95 1.28 -14.87
CA GLN A 429 10.53 1.04 -14.70
C GLN A 429 9.71 2.09 -15.47
N GLU A 430 8.62 1.65 -16.10
CA GLU A 430 7.72 2.52 -16.85
C GLU A 430 6.32 2.61 -16.23
N THR A 431 6.10 1.99 -15.06
CA THR A 431 4.81 1.98 -14.35
C THR A 431 4.32 3.39 -14.00
N THR A 432 5.23 4.37 -13.89
CA THR A 432 4.93 5.78 -13.61
C THR A 432 5.09 6.68 -14.84
N PHE A 433 5.06 6.10 -16.06
CA PHE A 433 5.15 6.78 -17.36
C PHE A 433 6.52 7.42 -17.68
N GLN A 434 7.42 7.53 -16.70
CA GLN A 434 8.77 8.08 -16.86
C GLN A 434 9.83 7.06 -16.45
N ALA A 435 10.73 6.73 -17.38
CA ALA A 435 11.97 6.02 -17.09
C ALA A 435 13.06 7.01 -16.64
N GLY A 436 13.92 6.59 -15.71
CA GLY A 436 15.05 7.36 -15.19
C GLY A 436 15.26 7.17 -13.69
N PHE A 437 14.18 7.04 -12.92
CA PHE A 437 14.19 6.72 -11.49
C PHE A 437 12.80 6.23 -11.08
N ASP A 438 12.66 5.69 -9.86
CA ASP A 438 11.34 5.36 -9.31
C ASP A 438 10.89 6.45 -8.30
N PRO A 439 9.96 7.33 -8.68
CA PRO A 439 9.51 8.45 -7.83
C PRO A 439 8.74 7.99 -6.59
N ARG A 440 8.30 6.73 -6.52
CA ARG A 440 7.59 6.19 -5.36
C ARG A 440 8.54 5.93 -4.19
N PHE A 441 9.83 5.69 -4.49
CA PHE A 441 10.81 5.27 -3.48
C PHE A 441 11.98 6.22 -3.31
N THR A 442 12.15 7.17 -4.23
CA THR A 442 13.30 8.08 -4.32
C THR A 442 12.82 9.50 -4.65
N ASP A 443 13.64 10.51 -4.34
CA ASP A 443 13.27 11.93 -4.43
C ASP A 443 14.25 12.70 -5.32
N VAL A 444 13.72 13.37 -6.35
CA VAL A 444 14.51 14.16 -7.32
C VAL A 444 14.80 15.59 -6.87
N THR A 445 14.20 16.06 -5.78
CA THR A 445 14.44 17.44 -5.30
C THR A 445 15.88 17.70 -4.87
N GLY A 446 16.68 16.64 -4.65
CA GLY A 446 18.08 16.75 -4.28
C GLY A 446 18.24 17.41 -2.90
N ARG A 447 19.34 18.13 -2.70
CA ARG A 447 19.59 18.87 -1.47
C ARG A 447 18.60 20.01 -1.29
N THR A 448 17.72 19.89 -0.28
CA THR A 448 16.71 20.91 0.04
C THR A 448 16.98 21.54 1.40
N MET A 449 17.24 22.84 1.42
CA MET A 449 17.40 23.61 2.66
C MET A 449 16.06 24.21 3.09
N TYR A 450 15.81 24.25 4.39
CA TYR A 450 14.59 24.87 4.93
C TYR A 450 14.86 25.59 6.25
N VAL A 451 14.00 26.58 6.53
CA VAL A 451 13.90 27.24 7.82
C VAL A 451 12.49 27.04 8.35
N ARG A 452 12.37 26.65 9.61
CA ARG A 452 11.10 26.57 10.32
C ARG A 452 11.16 27.46 11.56
N ALA A 453 10.18 28.32 11.73
CA ALA A 453 9.96 29.05 12.96
C ALA A 453 8.61 28.66 13.56
N SER A 454 8.56 28.47 14.87
CA SER A 454 7.31 28.28 15.61
C SER A 454 7.30 29.16 16.85
N TYR A 455 6.12 29.67 17.18
CA TYR A 455 5.87 30.42 18.39
C TYR A 455 4.73 29.76 19.16
N SER A 456 4.97 29.42 20.42
CA SER A 456 3.97 28.90 21.35
C SER A 456 3.80 29.89 22.50
N PHE A 457 2.55 30.27 22.78
CA PHE A 457 2.17 31.21 23.84
C PHE A 457 1.46 30.51 24.99
#